data_AF-A0AAE1I042-F1
#
_entry.id   AF-A0AAE1I042-F1
#
_cell.length_a   1.000
_cell.length_b   1.000
_cell.length_c   1.000
_cell.angle_alpha   90.00
_cell.angle_beta   90.00
_cell.angle_gamma   90.00
#
_symmetry.space_group_name_H-M   'P 1'
#
loop_
_entity.id
_entity.type
_entity.pdbx_description
1 polymer ?
#
loop_
_entity_poly.entity_id
_entity_poly.type
_entity_poly.pdbx_seq_one_letter_code
_entity_poly.pdbx_strand_id
1 'polypeptide(L)'
;MSIDTITTCTTVQRNGRLKGRSGKRTHGRRDPTSQTELSEFRTPQIKVEDNLGLNQLEVCDIPQDMLFPGEYNVYLQDRLKSVVEENNQLTALLKERDEEIIEMRRKLEDLDSSQNSSALHHPSQLLGLSSIRHADMAACRVMELSKQVIFTEWCTNMTCIEEVLNRKEAEIKSLSDKLSATNGKLFDCRNRVQHLQQELKNAHKVLLCEVGDGISISDLISSGGITLGWRGRAQQIQVLQQRVAELTDRIKKSSDYRIHDTLSHSCEGIKCSARERKASLESAQQAARVMQQQLNEHIRKLDAAKARIKVLECEMNSCKSRIQLLTDKGLRDEDFIKILQGKINELEESLRVCKDEARLEIKKSEKHYQQLLDDHKVEKQRSVQLLSNLEDKEKQIKRLEDILFDLKDKEISTSKQEQKCGGELSEPLTGPVSNICPRPLENSDENTIKENTKLSLSELETKKLLELVGTVNRRLNDTRHECDKHKSALRHERQRLARLEAKLTRLEMDKTSPFSASKRLISAKKSAPSTSADCNTWSKEEFEDKIELLQEEVLTLKTRLSCLEQEKEDDLRAFSSILYGSSQKQIFSNPGAPCLPPIEHGRPSH
;
A
#
# COMPACT_ATOMS: atom_id res chain seq x y z
N MET A 1 -7.95 66.23 -3.82
CA MET A 1 -8.87 66.53 -2.69
C MET A 1 -8.51 65.61 -1.55
N SER A 2 -8.73 66.12 -0.35
CA SER A 2 -8.18 65.82 0.98
C SER A 2 -7.81 64.39 1.39
N ILE A 3 -6.67 64.41 2.11
CA ILE A 3 -6.11 63.53 3.13
C ILE A 3 -7.17 63.05 4.14
N ASP A 4 -7.11 61.79 4.60
CA ASP A 4 -6.91 61.51 6.03
C ASP A 4 -6.56 60.04 6.34
N THR A 5 -5.49 59.94 7.12
CA THR A 5 -4.97 58.83 7.91
C THR A 5 -5.93 58.52 9.08
N ILE A 6 -5.94 57.29 9.63
CA ILE A 6 -6.01 57.00 11.09
C ILE A 6 -5.98 55.47 11.33
N THR A 7 -4.85 55.03 11.88
CA THR A 7 -4.64 54.32 13.16
C THR A 7 -5.62 53.25 13.68
N THR A 8 -5.00 52.12 14.05
CA THR A 8 -5.40 50.98 14.90
C THR A 8 -6.28 51.27 16.12
N CYS A 9 -7.17 50.33 16.48
CA CYS A 9 -7.31 49.87 17.87
C CYS A 9 -8.03 48.51 18.03
N THR A 10 -7.45 47.68 18.88
CA THR A 10 -7.91 46.43 19.48
C THR A 10 -9.10 46.66 20.43
N THR A 11 -10.02 45.69 20.53
CA THR A 11 -10.86 45.56 21.73
C THR A 11 -11.22 44.11 22.03
N VAL A 12 -10.85 43.72 23.25
CA VAL A 12 -11.19 42.48 23.94
C VAL A 12 -12.56 42.66 24.58
N GLN A 13 -13.45 41.68 24.47
CA GLN A 13 -14.57 41.53 25.41
C GLN A 13 -14.88 40.06 25.68
N ARG A 14 -14.63 39.68 26.95
CA ARG A 14 -15.11 38.45 27.59
C ARG A 14 -16.52 38.67 28.15
N ASN A 15 -17.28 37.57 28.17
CA ASN A 15 -18.26 37.12 29.18
C ASN A 15 -19.65 36.78 28.58
N GLY A 16 -20.08 35.54 28.84
CA GLY A 16 -21.46 35.10 28.59
C GLY A 16 -21.64 33.64 29.00
N ARG A 17 -22.27 33.43 30.15
CA ARG A 17 -22.35 32.21 30.94
C ARG A 17 -23.78 31.64 30.89
N LEU A 18 -23.90 30.31 30.89
CA LEU A 18 -25.04 29.47 31.33
C LEU A 18 -26.39 29.54 30.58
N LYS A 19 -26.89 28.40 30.07
CA LYS A 19 -27.92 27.53 30.72
C LYS A 19 -28.50 26.53 29.70
N GLY A 20 -28.61 25.27 30.12
CA GLY A 20 -29.33 24.24 29.38
C GLY A 20 -30.84 24.27 29.57
N ARG A 21 -31.55 23.45 28.78
CA ARG A 21 -32.84 22.81 29.16
C ARG A 21 -33.29 21.76 28.14
N SER A 22 -33.36 20.52 28.64
CA SER A 22 -34.47 19.55 28.53
C SER A 22 -35.36 19.50 27.27
N GLY A 23 -35.22 18.39 26.52
CA GLY A 23 -36.18 17.26 26.48
C GLY A 23 -37.57 17.44 25.84
N LYS A 24 -37.94 16.51 24.96
CA LYS A 24 -39.15 15.66 25.11
C LYS A 24 -39.27 14.59 24.01
N ARG A 25 -39.59 13.38 24.48
CA ARG A 25 -40.09 12.21 23.74
C ARG A 25 -41.54 12.43 23.29
N THR A 26 -41.94 11.79 22.19
CA THR A 26 -43.31 11.26 22.01
C THR A 26 -43.26 9.89 21.34
N HIS A 27 -44.04 8.97 21.91
CA HIS A 27 -44.26 7.58 21.48
C HIS A 27 -45.52 7.45 20.61
N GLY A 28 -45.47 6.52 19.66
CA GLY A 28 -46.43 5.42 19.52
C GLY A 28 -47.68 5.62 18.65
N ARG A 29 -47.92 4.70 17.70
CA ARG A 29 -48.85 3.57 17.86
C ARG A 29 -48.90 2.67 16.62
N ARG A 30 -49.29 1.42 16.88
CA ARG A 30 -49.32 0.20 16.06
C ARG A 30 -50.63 0.08 15.24
N ASP A 31 -50.55 -0.54 14.06
CA ASP A 31 -51.29 -1.70 13.47
C ASP A 31 -52.74 -2.01 13.94
N PRO A 32 -53.61 -2.75 13.18
CA PRO A 32 -53.24 -3.93 12.36
C PRO A 32 -54.18 -4.37 11.18
N THR A 33 -53.82 -5.55 10.62
CA THR A 33 -54.64 -6.61 9.99
C THR A 33 -55.20 -6.38 8.58
N SER A 34 -55.24 -7.33 7.64
CA SER A 34 -54.73 -8.70 7.44
C SER A 34 -55.16 -9.09 6.01
N GLN A 35 -54.37 -9.86 5.26
CA GLN A 35 -54.76 -11.17 4.75
C GLN A 35 -53.77 -11.70 3.69
N THR A 36 -53.58 -13.00 3.84
CA THR A 36 -52.77 -14.01 3.17
C THR A 36 -53.02 -14.10 1.67
N GLU A 37 -51.99 -14.35 0.87
CA GLU A 37 -52.01 -15.38 -0.18
C GLU A 37 -50.60 -15.67 -0.72
N LEU A 38 -50.28 -16.95 -0.82
CA LEU A 38 -49.05 -17.53 -1.37
C LEU A 38 -49.19 -17.64 -2.89
N SER A 39 -48.22 -17.16 -3.68
CA SER A 39 -47.83 -17.81 -4.94
C SER A 39 -46.57 -17.21 -5.57
N GLU A 40 -45.71 -18.14 -5.99
CA GLU A 40 -44.81 -18.14 -7.15
C GLU A 40 -43.62 -17.15 -7.27
N PHE A 41 -42.44 -17.77 -7.23
CA PHE A 41 -41.16 -17.27 -7.72
C PHE A 41 -41.25 -16.84 -9.19
N ARG A 42 -40.96 -15.56 -9.47
CA ARG A 42 -40.34 -15.13 -10.73
C ARG A 42 -39.41 -13.95 -10.46
N THR A 43 -38.17 -14.10 -10.89
CA THR A 43 -37.09 -13.11 -10.82
C THR A 43 -37.52 -11.82 -11.53
N PRO A 44 -37.47 -10.64 -10.89
CA PRO A 44 -37.83 -9.38 -11.53
C PRO A 44 -36.73 -8.94 -12.49
N GLN A 45 -37.10 -8.73 -13.75
CA GLN A 45 -36.31 -7.96 -14.72
C GLN A 45 -36.13 -6.53 -14.17
N ILE A 46 -34.91 -6.20 -13.77
CA ILE A 46 -34.55 -4.81 -13.46
C ILE A 46 -34.29 -4.10 -14.78
N LYS A 47 -35.32 -3.43 -15.32
CA LYS A 47 -35.14 -2.30 -16.23
C LYS A 47 -34.72 -1.11 -15.37
N VAL A 48 -33.44 -0.75 -15.40
CA VAL A 48 -32.99 0.55 -14.88
C VAL A 48 -33.27 1.57 -15.96
N GLU A 49 -34.30 2.40 -15.77
CA GLU A 49 -34.45 3.64 -16.54
C GLU A 49 -33.38 4.62 -16.05
N ASP A 50 -32.44 4.98 -16.93
CA ASP A 50 -31.39 5.96 -16.67
C ASP A 50 -31.97 7.38 -16.80
N ASN A 51 -32.80 7.76 -15.83
CA ASN A 51 -33.39 9.09 -15.73
C ASN A 51 -32.60 9.94 -14.72
N LEU A 52 -31.33 10.23 -15.01
CA LEU A 52 -30.49 11.13 -14.19
C LEU A 52 -30.85 12.62 -14.31
N GLY A 53 -32.00 12.99 -14.89
CA GLY A 53 -32.52 14.37 -14.84
C GLY A 53 -31.58 15.45 -15.40
N LEU A 54 -30.60 15.08 -16.24
CA LEU A 54 -29.58 16.00 -16.77
C LEU A 54 -30.14 17.04 -17.75
N ASN A 55 -31.39 16.90 -18.17
CA ASN A 55 -32.06 17.80 -19.11
C ASN A 55 -32.60 19.08 -18.44
N GLN A 56 -32.44 19.26 -17.13
CA GLN A 56 -32.99 20.40 -16.36
C GLN A 56 -31.93 21.17 -15.54
N LEU A 57 -30.64 21.04 -15.89
CA LEU A 57 -29.64 21.97 -15.37
C LEU A 57 -29.67 23.25 -16.23
N GLU A 58 -30.40 24.26 -15.76
CA GLU A 58 -30.22 25.63 -16.25
C GLU A 58 -28.75 26.03 -16.05
N VAL A 59 -28.06 26.28 -17.16
CA VAL A 59 -26.70 26.79 -17.17
C VAL A 59 -26.75 28.21 -16.61
N CYS A 60 -26.34 28.39 -15.35
CA CYS A 60 -26.12 29.73 -14.80
C CYS A 60 -25.06 30.45 -15.64
N ASP A 61 -25.36 31.69 -16.06
CA ASP A 61 -24.41 32.54 -16.77
C ASP A 61 -23.13 32.73 -15.94
N ILE A 62 -22.03 32.22 -16.48
CA ILE A 62 -20.71 32.30 -15.86
C ILE A 62 -20.22 33.77 -15.98
N PRO A 63 -19.81 34.42 -14.88
CA PRO A 63 -19.29 35.78 -14.93
C PRO A 63 -18.13 35.92 -15.93
N GLN A 64 -18.21 36.93 -16.81
CA GLN A 64 -17.29 37.16 -17.94
C GLN A 64 -15.82 37.43 -17.54
N ASP A 65 -15.53 37.59 -16.25
CA ASP A 65 -14.17 37.82 -15.73
C ASP A 65 -13.44 36.54 -15.28
N MET A 66 -14.01 35.37 -15.51
CA MET A 66 -13.34 34.09 -15.28
C MET A 66 -12.84 33.51 -16.61
N LEU A 67 -11.64 33.92 -17.03
CA LEU A 67 -10.95 33.38 -18.20
C LEU A 67 -10.53 31.91 -17.94
N PHE A 68 -11.48 30.98 -18.09
CA PHE A 68 -11.10 29.62 -18.46
C PHE A 68 -10.42 29.68 -19.83
N PRO A 69 -9.21 29.12 -20.02
CA PRO A 69 -8.58 29.06 -21.33
C PRO A 69 -9.54 28.38 -22.31
N GLY A 70 -9.95 29.06 -23.39
CA GLY A 70 -10.87 28.49 -24.38
C GLY A 70 -10.37 27.15 -24.94
N GLU A 71 -9.05 27.00 -24.99
CA GLU A 71 -8.34 25.77 -25.35
C GLU A 71 -8.68 24.59 -24.41
N TYR A 72 -8.87 24.85 -23.11
CA TYR A 72 -9.22 23.81 -22.14
C TYR A 72 -10.67 23.35 -22.27
N ASN A 73 -11.60 24.27 -22.56
CA ASN A 73 -13.00 23.92 -22.82
C ASN A 73 -13.12 23.11 -24.11
N VAL A 74 -12.40 23.48 -25.18
CA VAL A 74 -12.32 22.70 -26.43
C VAL A 74 -11.74 21.31 -26.16
N TYR A 75 -10.64 21.23 -25.40
CA TYR A 75 -10.05 19.95 -25.02
C TYR A 75 -11.02 19.05 -24.24
N LEU A 76 -11.75 19.61 -23.27
CA LEU A 76 -12.74 18.85 -22.50
C LEU A 76 -13.92 18.41 -23.38
N GLN A 77 -14.37 19.24 -24.31
CA GLN A 77 -15.44 18.89 -25.25
C GLN A 77 -15.00 17.77 -26.22
N ASP A 78 -13.77 17.84 -26.74
CA ASP A 78 -13.22 16.79 -27.61
C ASP A 78 -13.00 15.48 -26.84
N ARG A 79 -12.55 15.57 -25.58
CA ARG A 79 -12.41 14.40 -24.72
C ARG A 79 -13.78 13.77 -24.41
N LEU A 80 -14.79 14.58 -24.15
CA LEU A 80 -16.14 14.11 -23.89
C LEU A 80 -16.73 13.42 -25.14
N LYS A 81 -16.54 14.01 -26.34
CA LYS A 81 -16.94 13.39 -27.61
C LYS A 81 -16.27 12.03 -27.84
N SER A 82 -14.95 11.97 -27.64
CA SER A 82 -14.18 10.73 -27.80
C SER A 82 -14.67 9.63 -26.85
N VAL A 83 -14.96 9.95 -25.59
CA VAL A 83 -15.47 8.97 -24.61
C VAL A 83 -16.89 8.53 -24.93
N VAL A 84 -17.75 9.45 -25.41
CA VAL A 84 -19.11 9.11 -25.86
C VAL A 84 -19.07 8.16 -27.07
N GLU A 85 -18.16 8.41 -28.02
CA GLU A 85 -17.99 7.58 -29.20
C GLU A 85 -17.46 6.19 -28.87
N GLU A 86 -16.50 6.09 -27.93
CA GLU A 86 -16.01 4.83 -27.37
C GLU A 86 -17.12 4.06 -26.63
N ASN A 87 -17.91 4.74 -25.80
CA ASN A 87 -19.05 4.12 -25.11
C ASN A 87 -20.12 3.60 -26.10
N ASN A 88 -20.37 4.32 -27.19
CA ASN A 88 -21.29 3.88 -28.23
C ASN A 88 -20.77 2.62 -28.95
N GLN A 89 -19.46 2.55 -29.23
CA GLN A 89 -18.83 1.37 -29.81
C GLN A 89 -18.88 0.17 -28.85
N LEU A 90 -18.59 0.37 -27.56
CA LEU A 90 -18.70 -0.68 -26.55
C LEU A 90 -20.14 -1.18 -26.39
N THR A 91 -21.12 -0.28 -26.45
CA THR A 91 -22.53 -0.65 -26.39
C THR A 91 -22.95 -1.47 -27.61
N ALA A 92 -22.43 -1.15 -28.80
CA ALA A 92 -22.68 -1.93 -30.01
C ALA A 92 -22.06 -3.33 -29.93
N LEU A 93 -20.80 -3.43 -29.47
CA LEU A 93 -20.12 -4.72 -29.27
C LEU A 93 -20.82 -5.59 -28.21
N LEU A 94 -21.30 -4.99 -27.12
CA LEU A 94 -22.07 -5.72 -26.11
C LEU A 94 -23.36 -6.29 -26.70
N LYS A 95 -24.09 -5.52 -27.51
CA LYS A 95 -25.28 -6.03 -28.21
C LYS A 95 -24.96 -7.19 -29.14
N GLU A 96 -23.86 -7.10 -29.90
CA GLU A 96 -23.42 -8.19 -30.78
C GLU A 96 -23.09 -9.46 -29.99
N ARG A 97 -22.39 -9.33 -28.85
CA ARG A 97 -22.07 -10.48 -27.99
C ARG A 97 -23.31 -11.06 -27.31
N ASP A 98 -24.26 -10.22 -26.90
CA ASP A 98 -25.53 -10.68 -26.33
C ASP A 98 -26.36 -11.44 -27.38
N GLU A 99 -26.41 -10.96 -28.63
CA GLU A 99 -27.04 -11.68 -29.75
C GLU A 99 -26.36 -13.03 -30.02
N GLU A 100 -25.03 -13.08 -29.97
CA GLU A 100 -24.26 -14.31 -30.12
C GLU A 100 -24.54 -15.31 -28.98
N ILE A 101 -24.65 -14.83 -27.74
CA ILE A 101 -25.03 -15.66 -26.58
C ILE A 101 -26.46 -16.20 -26.76
N ILE A 102 -27.40 -15.38 -27.24
CA ILE A 102 -28.77 -15.80 -27.52
C ILE A 102 -28.77 -16.88 -28.63
N GLU A 103 -27.98 -16.70 -29.69
CA GLU A 103 -27.83 -17.67 -30.77
C GLU A 103 -27.25 -19.00 -30.26
N MET A 104 -26.21 -18.95 -29.43
CA MET A 104 -25.58 -20.15 -28.86
C MET A 104 -26.52 -20.87 -27.89
N ARG A 105 -27.32 -20.14 -27.11
CA ARG A 105 -28.37 -20.74 -26.26
C ARG A 105 -29.45 -21.42 -27.09
N ARG A 106 -29.90 -20.79 -28.19
CA ARG A 106 -30.86 -21.42 -29.12
C ARG A 106 -30.31 -22.71 -29.72
N LYS A 107 -29.05 -22.71 -30.16
CA LYS A 107 -28.37 -23.92 -30.69
C LYS A 107 -28.26 -25.04 -29.64
N LEU A 108 -28.04 -24.70 -28.38
CA LEU A 108 -28.05 -25.68 -27.29
C LEU A 108 -29.46 -26.24 -27.03
N GLU A 109 -30.48 -25.40 -27.12
CA GLU A 109 -31.89 -25.79 -26.95
C GLU A 109 -32.38 -26.68 -28.12
N ASP A 110 -31.94 -26.40 -29.35
CA ASP A 110 -32.18 -27.24 -30.53
C ASP A 110 -31.47 -28.60 -30.43
N LEU A 111 -30.26 -28.64 -29.87
CA LEU A 111 -29.52 -29.88 -29.60
C LEU A 111 -30.20 -30.73 -28.53
N ASP A 112 -30.71 -30.12 -27.46
CA ASP A 112 -31.43 -30.81 -26.38
C ASP A 112 -32.81 -31.33 -26.86
N SER A 113 -33.47 -30.56 -27.74
CA SER A 113 -34.70 -30.97 -28.42
C SER A 113 -34.48 -32.15 -29.37
N SER A 114 -33.31 -32.23 -30.02
CA SER A 114 -32.95 -33.33 -30.90
C SER A 114 -32.62 -34.64 -30.17
N GLN A 115 -32.16 -34.57 -28.90
CA GLN A 115 -31.94 -35.76 -28.05
C GLN A 115 -33.23 -36.35 -27.47
N ASN A 116 -34.28 -35.54 -27.28
CA ASN A 116 -35.54 -35.99 -26.66
C ASN A 116 -36.59 -36.57 -27.64
N SER A 117 -36.27 -36.72 -28.93
CA SER A 117 -37.21 -37.22 -29.95
C SER A 117 -37.08 -38.70 -30.32
N SER A 118 -36.19 -39.47 -29.67
CA SER A 118 -35.98 -40.89 -29.99
C SER A 118 -36.13 -41.79 -28.76
N ALA A 119 -37.37 -41.97 -28.32
CA ALA A 119 -37.76 -43.04 -27.42
C ALA A 119 -38.88 -43.87 -28.06
N LEU A 120 -38.54 -45.02 -28.67
CA LEU A 120 -39.36 -46.24 -28.66
C LEU A 120 -38.65 -47.45 -29.31
N HIS A 121 -38.64 -48.52 -28.52
CA HIS A 121 -38.51 -49.96 -28.84
C HIS A 121 -37.16 -50.70 -28.95
N HIS A 122 -37.03 -51.59 -27.95
CA HIS A 122 -36.37 -52.90 -27.82
C HIS A 122 -34.82 -53.03 -27.72
N PRO A 123 -34.34 -53.88 -26.78
CA PRO A 123 -32.92 -54.03 -26.48
C PRO A 123 -32.33 -55.17 -27.33
N SER A 124 -31.19 -54.92 -27.98
CA SER A 124 -30.31 -55.97 -28.46
C SER A 124 -28.87 -55.49 -28.46
N GLN A 125 -28.04 -56.46 -28.11
CA GLN A 125 -26.66 -56.35 -27.66
C GLN A 125 -25.71 -55.86 -28.76
N LEU A 126 -24.53 -55.42 -28.28
CA LEU A 126 -23.24 -55.62 -28.95
C LEU A 126 -22.82 -54.56 -29.99
N LEU A 127 -22.38 -53.36 -29.53
CA LEU A 127 -21.38 -52.48 -30.20
C LEU A 127 -20.94 -51.23 -29.39
N GLY A 128 -21.21 -51.15 -28.08
CA GLY A 128 -21.07 -49.90 -27.30
C GLY A 128 -19.67 -49.51 -26.78
N LEU A 129 -18.67 -50.40 -26.78
CA LEU A 129 -17.41 -50.12 -26.08
C LEU A 129 -16.37 -49.34 -26.90
N SER A 130 -16.48 -49.30 -28.24
CA SER A 130 -15.59 -48.50 -29.09
C SER A 130 -16.07 -47.05 -29.23
N SER A 131 -17.39 -46.82 -29.37
CA SER A 131 -17.95 -45.46 -29.53
C SER A 131 -17.82 -44.61 -28.26
N ILE A 132 -17.95 -45.21 -27.07
CA ILE A 132 -17.79 -44.51 -25.79
C ILE A 132 -16.33 -44.09 -25.57
N ARG A 133 -15.36 -44.95 -25.91
CA ARG A 133 -13.93 -44.62 -25.81
C ARG A 133 -13.48 -43.53 -26.79
N HIS A 134 -14.07 -43.49 -27.99
CA HIS A 134 -13.79 -42.43 -28.96
C HIS A 134 -14.41 -41.08 -28.56
N ALA A 135 -15.62 -41.09 -27.97
CA ALA A 135 -16.25 -39.88 -27.44
C ALA A 135 -15.51 -39.29 -26.24
N ASP A 136 -15.06 -40.13 -25.30
CA ASP A 136 -14.29 -39.68 -24.13
C ASP A 136 -12.91 -39.13 -24.53
N MET A 137 -12.23 -39.77 -25.50
CA MET A 137 -10.97 -39.23 -26.02
C MET A 137 -11.16 -37.93 -26.81
N ALA A 138 -12.26 -37.79 -27.56
CA ALA A 138 -12.58 -36.55 -28.25
C ALA A 138 -12.91 -35.42 -27.25
N ALA A 139 -13.68 -35.70 -26.20
CA ALA A 139 -14.01 -34.74 -25.15
C ALA A 139 -12.76 -34.29 -24.37
N CYS A 140 -11.86 -35.21 -24.01
CA CYS A 140 -10.59 -34.88 -23.38
C CYS A 140 -9.71 -34.00 -24.29
N ARG A 141 -9.68 -34.29 -25.59
CA ARG A 141 -8.87 -33.53 -26.55
C ARG A 141 -9.46 -32.15 -26.85
N VAL A 142 -10.78 -32.00 -26.87
CA VAL A 142 -11.48 -30.71 -26.97
C VAL A 142 -11.22 -29.86 -25.72
N MET A 143 -11.26 -30.45 -24.52
CA MET A 143 -10.90 -29.75 -23.29
C MET A 143 -9.43 -29.30 -23.27
N GLU A 144 -8.50 -30.14 -23.72
CA GLU A 144 -7.08 -29.81 -23.77
C GLU A 144 -6.78 -28.69 -24.78
N LEU A 145 -7.40 -28.75 -25.96
CA LEU A 145 -7.30 -27.69 -26.98
C LEU A 145 -7.97 -26.39 -26.51
N SER A 146 -9.11 -26.47 -25.81
CA SER A 146 -9.77 -25.30 -25.23
C SER A 146 -8.90 -24.62 -24.16
N LYS A 147 -8.24 -25.40 -23.29
CA LYS A 147 -7.26 -24.86 -22.32
C LYS A 147 -6.06 -24.20 -23.01
N GLN A 148 -5.55 -24.79 -24.08
CA GLN A 148 -4.45 -24.20 -24.85
C GLN A 148 -4.86 -22.89 -25.54
N VAL A 149 -6.04 -22.84 -26.15
CA VAL A 149 -6.58 -21.61 -26.79
C VAL A 149 -6.73 -20.49 -25.75
N ILE A 150 -7.35 -20.78 -24.60
CA ILE A 150 -7.52 -19.81 -23.51
C ILE A 150 -6.16 -19.32 -22.98
N PHE A 151 -5.20 -20.22 -22.83
CA PHE A 151 -3.85 -19.85 -22.39
C PHE A 151 -3.13 -18.97 -23.42
N THR A 152 -3.24 -19.29 -24.71
CA THR A 152 -2.65 -18.47 -25.79
C THR A 152 -3.33 -17.10 -25.94
N GLU A 153 -4.65 -17.02 -25.83
CA GLU A 153 -5.39 -15.74 -25.80
C GLU A 153 -5.01 -14.90 -24.57
N TRP A 154 -4.85 -15.54 -23.41
CA TRP A 154 -4.42 -14.84 -22.21
C TRP A 154 -2.98 -14.30 -22.33
N CYS A 155 -2.04 -15.12 -22.85
CA CYS A 155 -0.66 -14.69 -23.08
C CYS A 155 -0.55 -13.57 -24.13
N THR A 156 -1.34 -13.62 -25.21
CA THR A 156 -1.35 -12.59 -26.26
C THR A 156 -2.01 -11.29 -25.80
N ASN A 157 -3.10 -11.37 -25.03
CA ASN A 157 -3.71 -10.18 -24.42
C ASN A 157 -2.78 -9.52 -23.39
N MET A 158 -2.07 -10.30 -22.57
CA MET A 158 -1.10 -9.75 -21.61
C MET A 158 0.05 -9.02 -22.30
N THR A 159 0.61 -9.57 -23.37
CA THR A 159 1.68 -8.91 -24.14
C THR A 159 1.17 -7.65 -24.84
N CYS A 160 -0.05 -7.66 -25.38
CA CYS A 160 -0.66 -6.47 -25.98
C CYS A 160 -0.90 -5.36 -24.93
N ILE A 161 -1.37 -5.71 -23.73
CA ILE A 161 -1.57 -4.75 -22.64
C ILE A 161 -0.23 -4.15 -22.18
N GLU A 162 0.81 -4.98 -22.05
CA GLU A 162 2.15 -4.54 -21.65
C GLU A 162 2.76 -3.57 -22.67
N GLU A 163 2.58 -3.80 -23.96
CA GLU A 163 3.01 -2.86 -25.01
C GLU A 163 2.24 -1.54 -25.00
N VAL A 164 0.93 -1.56 -24.70
CA VAL A 164 0.11 -0.35 -24.60
C VAL A 164 0.52 0.47 -23.37
N LEU A 165 0.74 -0.19 -22.23
CA LEU A 165 1.22 0.46 -21.01
C LEU A 165 2.59 1.09 -21.20
N ASN A 166 3.53 0.38 -21.84
CA ASN A 166 4.87 0.92 -22.13
C ASN A 166 4.82 2.13 -23.07
N ARG A 167 3.93 2.12 -24.08
CA ARG A 167 3.71 3.29 -24.96
C ARG A 167 3.15 4.48 -24.18
N LYS A 168 2.19 4.24 -23.29
CA LYS A 168 1.58 5.30 -22.46
C LYS A 168 2.57 5.86 -21.45
N GLU A 169 3.40 5.02 -20.85
CA GLU A 169 4.47 5.45 -19.93
C GLU A 169 5.52 6.32 -20.66
N ALA A 170 5.92 5.94 -21.88
CA ALA A 170 6.83 6.74 -22.70
C ALA A 170 6.21 8.10 -23.10
N GLU A 171 4.92 8.13 -23.42
CA GLU A 171 4.16 9.35 -23.72
C GLU A 171 4.08 10.28 -22.50
N ILE A 172 3.73 9.74 -21.33
CA ILE A 172 3.70 10.49 -20.06
C ILE A 172 5.07 11.06 -19.74
N LYS A 173 6.14 10.27 -19.91
CA LYS A 173 7.51 10.73 -19.69
C LYS A 173 7.90 11.85 -20.65
N SER A 174 7.59 11.72 -21.94
CA SER A 174 7.85 12.79 -22.93
C SER A 174 7.09 14.07 -22.61
N LEU A 175 5.83 13.97 -22.19
CA LEU A 175 5.01 15.12 -21.80
C LEU A 175 5.54 15.76 -20.51
N SER A 176 5.97 14.97 -19.54
CA SER A 176 6.61 15.43 -18.30
C SER A 176 7.93 16.18 -18.58
N ASP A 177 8.77 15.64 -19.46
CA ASP A 177 10.03 16.28 -19.87
C ASP A 177 9.77 17.60 -20.60
N LYS A 178 8.76 17.64 -21.49
CA LYS A 178 8.33 18.88 -22.16
C LYS A 178 7.82 19.91 -21.16
N LEU A 179 6.99 19.50 -20.19
CA LEU A 179 6.48 20.38 -19.15
C LEU A 179 7.63 20.97 -18.32
N SER A 180 8.57 20.14 -17.90
CA SER A 180 9.78 20.56 -17.17
C SER A 180 10.61 21.57 -18.00
N ALA A 181 10.85 21.29 -19.28
CA ALA A 181 11.56 22.20 -20.17
C ALA A 181 10.84 23.54 -20.36
N THR A 182 9.50 23.54 -20.48
CA THR A 182 8.71 24.77 -20.57
C THR A 182 8.72 25.59 -19.28
N ASN A 183 8.67 24.93 -18.11
CA ASN A 183 8.78 25.58 -16.81
C ASN A 183 10.16 26.22 -16.63
N GLY A 184 11.23 25.56 -17.08
CA GLY A 184 12.58 26.14 -17.11
C GLY A 184 12.63 27.43 -17.93
N LYS A 185 12.11 27.40 -19.16
CA LYS A 185 12.03 28.60 -20.03
C LYS A 185 11.19 29.71 -19.41
N LEU A 186 10.09 29.38 -18.73
CA LEU A 186 9.25 30.35 -18.04
C LEU A 186 10.00 31.02 -16.89
N PHE A 187 10.75 30.25 -16.11
CA PHE A 187 11.60 30.77 -15.04
C PHE A 187 12.68 31.72 -15.58
N ASP A 188 13.35 31.34 -16.67
CA ASP A 188 14.36 32.18 -17.32
C ASP A 188 13.75 33.49 -17.86
N CYS A 189 12.56 33.42 -18.48
CA CYS A 189 11.83 34.60 -18.94
C CYS A 189 11.46 35.52 -17.76
N ARG A 190 10.97 34.96 -16.65
CA ARG A 190 10.64 35.71 -15.43
C ARG A 190 11.87 36.42 -14.86
N ASN A 191 13.00 35.73 -14.81
CA ASN A 191 14.27 36.31 -14.35
C ASN A 191 14.75 37.42 -15.29
N ARG A 192 14.63 37.23 -16.61
CA ARG A 192 14.99 38.26 -17.59
C ARG A 192 14.13 39.51 -17.44
N VAL A 193 12.82 39.36 -17.22
CA VAL A 193 11.91 40.48 -16.97
C VAL A 193 12.31 41.22 -15.68
N GLN A 194 12.63 40.51 -14.60
CA GLN A 194 13.09 41.15 -13.36
C GLN A 194 14.41 41.91 -13.55
N HIS A 195 15.35 41.33 -14.30
CA HIS A 195 16.61 42.01 -14.65
C HIS A 195 16.35 43.30 -15.44
N LEU A 196 15.51 43.23 -16.49
CA LEU A 196 15.18 44.39 -17.31
C LEU A 196 14.44 45.46 -16.50
N GLN A 197 13.56 45.08 -15.57
CA GLN A 197 12.93 46.04 -14.64
C GLN A 197 13.95 46.74 -13.74
N GLN A 198 14.97 46.03 -13.28
CA GLN A 198 16.04 46.62 -12.47
C GLN A 198 16.93 47.56 -13.31
N GLU A 199 17.27 47.18 -14.54
CA GLU A 199 17.99 48.05 -15.48
C GLU A 199 17.18 49.30 -15.81
N LEU A 200 15.87 49.17 -16.03
CA LEU A 200 14.98 50.30 -16.25
C LEU A 200 14.95 51.25 -15.03
N LYS A 201 14.87 50.72 -13.81
CA LYS A 201 14.98 51.52 -12.58
C LYS A 201 16.32 52.23 -12.47
N ASN A 202 17.41 51.56 -12.84
CA ASN A 202 18.75 52.16 -12.83
C ASN A 202 18.86 53.28 -13.89
N ALA A 203 18.35 53.06 -15.10
CA ALA A 203 18.28 54.08 -16.15
C ALA A 203 17.46 55.31 -15.69
N HIS A 204 16.31 55.09 -15.04
CA HIS A 204 15.52 56.18 -14.45
C HIS A 204 16.32 56.96 -13.39
N LYS A 205 17.08 56.30 -12.51
CA LYS A 205 17.93 56.98 -11.53
C LYS A 205 19.01 57.83 -12.18
N VAL A 206 19.67 57.31 -13.22
CA VAL A 206 20.70 58.06 -13.96
C VAL A 206 20.09 59.29 -14.64
N LEU A 207 18.94 59.12 -15.30
CA LEU A 207 18.23 60.24 -15.93
C LEU A 207 17.81 61.31 -14.91
N LEU A 208 17.34 60.93 -13.72
CA LEU A 208 17.04 61.89 -12.65
C LEU A 208 18.27 62.71 -12.24
N CYS A 209 19.46 62.10 -12.18
CA CYS A 209 20.70 62.82 -11.88
C CYS A 209 21.10 63.85 -12.96
N GLU A 210 20.65 63.67 -14.19
CA GLU A 210 20.88 64.60 -15.31
C GLU A 210 19.81 65.69 -15.40
N VAL A 211 18.57 65.36 -15.04
CA VAL A 211 17.42 66.27 -15.10
C VAL A 211 17.46 67.34 -13.99
N GLY A 212 18.12 67.04 -12.86
CA GLY A 212 18.26 67.94 -11.71
C GLY A 212 17.25 67.66 -10.60
N ASP A 213 17.51 68.20 -9.40
CA ASP A 213 16.67 67.94 -8.22
C ASP A 213 15.28 68.59 -8.35
N GLY A 214 14.22 67.81 -8.12
CA GLY A 214 12.85 68.30 -7.98
C GLY A 214 11.89 68.05 -9.15
N ILE A 215 12.27 67.26 -10.17
CA ILE A 215 11.43 67.00 -11.35
C ILE A 215 11.30 65.50 -11.58
N SER A 216 10.07 64.99 -11.63
CA SER A 216 9.83 63.57 -11.94
C SER A 216 9.81 63.34 -13.45
N ILE A 217 10.37 62.21 -13.90
CA ILE A 217 10.34 61.80 -15.32
C ILE A 217 8.89 61.67 -15.82
N SER A 218 7.98 61.23 -14.95
CA SER A 218 6.55 61.17 -15.23
C SER A 218 5.94 62.55 -15.52
N ASP A 219 6.37 63.59 -14.82
CA ASP A 219 5.89 64.95 -15.05
C ASP A 219 6.41 65.51 -16.38
N LEU A 220 7.68 65.24 -16.74
CA LEU A 220 8.28 65.61 -18.03
C LEU A 220 7.56 64.97 -19.22
N ILE A 221 7.17 63.69 -19.10
CA ILE A 221 6.46 62.94 -20.14
C ILE A 221 5.00 63.41 -20.24
N SER A 222 4.33 63.59 -19.11
CA SER A 222 2.89 63.96 -19.07
C SER A 222 2.63 65.39 -19.54
N SER A 223 3.62 66.29 -19.42
CA SER A 223 3.54 67.68 -19.89
C SER A 223 4.13 67.90 -21.29
N GLY A 224 4.40 66.83 -22.04
CA GLY A 224 4.83 66.91 -23.44
C GLY A 224 6.18 67.59 -23.65
N GLY A 225 7.06 67.59 -22.64
CA GLY A 225 8.36 68.24 -22.70
C GLY A 225 8.32 69.78 -22.66
N ILE A 226 7.16 70.39 -22.46
CA ILE A 226 7.00 71.86 -22.39
C ILE A 226 6.74 72.27 -20.94
N THR A 227 7.73 72.09 -20.08
CA THR A 227 7.81 72.85 -18.83
C THR A 227 8.52 74.16 -19.14
N LEU A 228 7.76 75.24 -19.40
CA LEU A 228 8.32 76.57 -19.64
C LEU A 228 9.26 76.95 -18.48
N GLY A 229 10.56 76.93 -18.72
CA GLY A 229 11.60 77.30 -17.75
C GLY A 229 12.48 76.16 -17.25
N TRP A 230 12.24 74.90 -17.64
CA TRP A 230 13.16 73.83 -17.26
C TRP A 230 14.49 73.91 -18.03
N ARG A 231 15.58 73.95 -17.27
CA ARG A 231 16.96 73.98 -17.77
C ARG A 231 17.71 72.82 -17.11
N GLY A 232 18.13 71.84 -17.90
CA GLY A 232 18.84 70.66 -17.37
C GLY A 232 20.17 71.01 -16.70
N ARG A 233 20.70 70.09 -15.88
CA ARG A 233 21.92 70.31 -15.08
C ARG A 233 23.11 70.78 -15.93
N ALA A 234 23.34 70.15 -17.08
CA ALA A 234 24.42 70.53 -18.00
C ALA A 234 24.28 71.99 -18.49
N GLN A 235 23.06 72.41 -18.82
CA GLN A 235 22.77 73.75 -19.31
C GLN A 235 22.86 74.78 -18.17
N GLN A 236 22.52 74.39 -16.93
CA GLN A 236 22.71 75.23 -15.73
C GLN A 236 24.21 75.43 -15.42
N ILE A 237 25.01 74.36 -15.50
CA ILE A 237 26.47 74.41 -15.36
C ILE A 237 27.07 75.36 -16.40
N GLN A 238 26.67 75.26 -17.66
CA GLN A 238 27.21 76.11 -18.73
C GLN A 238 26.95 77.61 -18.48
N VAL A 239 25.75 77.97 -18.01
CA VAL A 239 25.44 79.37 -17.67
C VAL A 239 26.22 79.85 -16.46
N LEU A 240 26.37 79.01 -15.44
CA LEU A 240 27.20 79.35 -14.29
C LEU A 240 28.67 79.52 -14.68
N GLN A 241 29.20 78.65 -15.55
CA GLN A 241 30.56 78.77 -16.08
C GLN A 241 30.75 80.07 -16.86
N GLN A 242 29.80 80.43 -17.72
CA GLN A 242 29.85 81.70 -18.47
C GLN A 242 29.83 82.91 -17.52
N ARG A 243 28.98 82.87 -16.48
CA ARG A 243 28.89 83.94 -15.49
C ARG A 243 30.14 84.05 -14.61
N VAL A 244 30.75 82.92 -14.25
CA VAL A 244 32.05 82.89 -13.57
C VAL A 244 33.13 83.49 -14.46
N ALA A 245 33.16 83.15 -15.75
CA ALA A 245 34.13 83.73 -16.71
C ALA A 245 33.95 85.25 -16.82
N GLU A 246 32.72 85.74 -16.96
CA GLU A 246 32.41 87.18 -17.01
C GLU A 246 32.81 87.91 -15.71
N LEU A 247 32.51 87.32 -14.55
CA LEU A 247 32.89 87.90 -13.26
C LEU A 247 34.42 87.88 -13.06
N THR A 248 35.09 86.82 -13.51
CA THR A 248 36.55 86.72 -13.48
C THR A 248 37.19 87.81 -14.35
N ASP A 249 36.65 88.05 -15.54
CA ASP A 249 37.11 89.13 -16.42
C ASP A 249 36.82 90.51 -15.84
N ARG A 250 35.69 90.70 -15.14
CA ARG A 250 35.39 91.94 -14.42
C ARG A 250 36.38 92.18 -13.27
N ILE A 251 36.77 91.15 -12.54
CA ILE A 251 37.77 91.25 -11.46
C ILE A 251 39.13 91.62 -12.03
N LYS A 252 39.58 90.97 -13.10
CA LYS A 252 40.83 91.31 -13.81
C LYS A 252 40.85 92.74 -14.33
N LYS A 253 39.71 93.27 -14.78
CA LYS A 253 39.57 94.67 -15.22
C LYS A 253 39.52 95.66 -14.04
N SER A 254 39.17 95.20 -12.83
CA SER A 254 39.10 96.03 -11.62
C SER A 254 40.41 96.10 -10.82
N SER A 255 41.42 95.29 -11.15
CA SER A 255 42.67 95.18 -10.39
C SER A 255 43.73 96.24 -10.71
N ASP A 256 43.38 97.32 -11.42
CA ASP A 256 44.34 98.40 -11.77
C ASP A 256 44.58 99.42 -10.65
N TYR A 257 43.96 99.28 -9.47
CA TYR A 257 44.32 100.05 -8.27
C TYR A 257 45.27 99.26 -7.36
N ARG A 258 46.55 99.64 -7.47
CA ARG A 258 47.70 99.13 -6.72
C ARG A 258 47.62 99.47 -5.23
N ILE A 259 48.48 98.76 -4.47
CA ILE A 259 48.94 98.98 -3.07
C ILE A 259 48.33 97.99 -2.06
N HIS A 260 48.68 96.70 -2.16
CA HIS A 260 48.72 95.79 -1.00
C HIS A 260 49.76 94.64 -1.09
N ASP A 261 50.55 94.55 -2.17
CA ASP A 261 51.20 93.26 -2.52
C ASP A 261 52.28 92.73 -1.57
N THR A 262 53.01 93.53 -0.81
CA THR A 262 54.15 92.99 -0.04
C THR A 262 53.77 92.40 1.33
N LEU A 263 52.64 92.81 1.93
CA LEU A 263 52.07 92.18 3.13
C LEU A 263 50.91 91.22 2.82
N SER A 264 50.19 91.39 1.71
CA SER A 264 49.16 90.43 1.26
C SER A 264 49.79 89.08 0.93
N HIS A 265 50.84 89.04 0.10
CA HIS A 265 51.41 87.77 -0.36
C HIS A 265 51.97 86.87 0.76
N SER A 266 52.54 87.46 1.82
CA SER A 266 53.01 86.70 3.00
C SER A 266 51.85 86.17 3.86
N CYS A 267 50.78 86.96 4.02
CA CYS A 267 49.58 86.53 4.76
C CYS A 267 48.72 85.54 3.94
N GLU A 268 48.64 85.70 2.63
CA GLU A 268 47.96 84.79 1.71
C GLU A 268 48.68 83.46 1.55
N GLY A 269 50.02 83.41 1.51
CA GLY A 269 50.77 82.15 1.48
C GLY A 269 50.54 81.31 2.75
N ILE A 270 50.54 81.95 3.93
CA ILE A 270 50.28 81.28 5.21
C ILE A 270 48.81 80.85 5.32
N LYS A 271 47.86 81.71 4.92
CA LYS A 271 46.42 81.36 4.89
C LYS A 271 46.10 80.28 3.85
N CYS A 272 46.76 80.28 2.70
CA CYS A 272 46.60 79.25 1.67
C CYS A 272 47.19 77.92 2.15
N SER A 273 48.40 77.89 2.72
CA SER A 273 48.98 76.68 3.28
C SER A 273 48.18 76.12 4.47
N ALA A 274 47.58 77.00 5.29
CA ALA A 274 46.67 76.58 6.37
C ALA A 274 45.33 76.02 5.84
N ARG A 275 44.75 76.64 4.79
CA ARG A 275 43.55 76.13 4.12
C ARG A 275 43.80 74.81 3.42
N GLU A 276 44.95 74.65 2.78
CA GLU A 276 45.36 73.41 2.12
C GLU A 276 45.59 72.28 3.13
N ARG A 277 46.26 72.58 4.26
CA ARG A 277 46.37 71.61 5.38
C ARG A 277 45.01 71.23 5.94
N LYS A 278 44.11 72.20 6.14
CA LYS A 278 42.74 71.94 6.60
C LYS A 278 41.96 71.08 5.59
N ALA A 279 42.03 71.40 4.30
CA ALA A 279 41.39 70.63 3.24
C ALA A 279 41.96 69.22 3.14
N SER A 280 43.28 69.06 3.28
CA SER A 280 43.93 67.74 3.28
C SER A 280 43.49 66.89 4.49
N LEU A 281 43.34 67.51 5.66
CA LEU A 281 42.86 66.84 6.88
C LEU A 281 41.38 66.47 6.76
N GLU A 282 40.54 67.34 6.22
CA GLU A 282 39.12 67.05 5.94
C GLU A 282 38.98 65.92 4.91
N SER A 283 39.80 65.92 3.85
CA SER A 283 39.84 64.84 2.85
C SER A 283 40.29 63.52 3.47
N ALA A 284 41.33 63.53 4.31
CA ALA A 284 41.81 62.35 5.02
C ALA A 284 40.76 61.82 6.01
N GLN A 285 40.07 62.70 6.74
CA GLN A 285 38.95 62.32 7.61
C GLN A 285 37.79 61.71 6.82
N GLN A 286 37.45 62.28 5.65
CA GLN A 286 36.40 61.72 4.81
C GLN A 286 36.79 60.35 4.25
N ALA A 287 38.05 60.18 3.80
CA ALA A 287 38.57 58.89 3.36
C ALA A 287 38.54 57.85 4.49
N ALA A 288 38.92 58.24 5.72
CA ALA A 288 38.85 57.37 6.89
C ALA A 288 37.41 56.93 7.20
N ARG A 289 36.42 57.85 7.11
CA ARG A 289 35.00 57.51 7.28
C ARG A 289 34.50 56.53 6.21
N VAL A 290 34.88 56.74 4.95
CA VAL A 290 34.51 55.83 3.85
C VAL A 290 35.11 54.44 4.06
N MET A 291 36.39 54.35 4.41
CA MET A 291 37.02 53.06 4.73
C MET A 291 36.36 52.37 5.94
N GLN A 292 36.00 53.13 6.98
CA GLN A 292 35.28 52.58 8.14
C GLN A 292 33.89 52.04 7.74
N GLN A 293 33.17 52.72 6.86
CA GLN A 293 31.90 52.23 6.32
C GLN A 293 32.09 50.95 5.48
N GLN A 294 33.12 50.89 4.63
CA GLN A 294 33.46 49.70 3.86
C GLN A 294 33.83 48.52 4.77
N LEU A 295 34.63 48.74 5.82
CA LEU A 295 34.97 47.71 6.79
C LEU A 295 33.72 47.16 7.47
N ASN A 296 32.82 48.02 7.95
CA ASN A 296 31.56 47.61 8.56
C ASN A 296 30.68 46.81 7.60
N GLU A 297 30.65 47.20 6.32
CA GLU A 297 29.93 46.47 5.28
C GLU A 297 30.54 45.07 5.02
N HIS A 298 31.87 44.96 5.01
CA HIS A 298 32.54 43.66 4.89
C HIS A 298 32.31 42.76 6.11
N ILE A 299 32.24 43.31 7.32
CA ILE A 299 31.88 42.57 8.54
C ILE A 299 30.47 42.00 8.40
N ARG A 300 29.49 42.81 7.99
CA ARG A 300 28.10 42.34 7.76
C ARG A 300 28.03 41.23 6.71
N LYS A 301 28.77 41.37 5.61
CA LYS A 301 28.85 40.33 4.56
C LYS A 301 29.47 39.03 5.09
N LEU A 302 30.50 39.13 5.92
CA LEU A 302 31.16 37.99 6.53
C LEU A 302 30.24 37.28 7.54
N ASP A 303 29.47 38.03 8.34
CA ASP A 303 28.49 37.44 9.27
C ASP A 303 27.31 36.80 8.53
N ALA A 304 26.84 37.41 7.44
CA ALA A 304 25.84 36.80 6.56
C ALA A 304 26.37 35.49 5.90
N ALA A 305 27.63 35.48 5.46
CA ALA A 305 28.26 34.29 4.90
C ALA A 305 28.40 33.18 5.96
N LYS A 306 28.80 33.51 7.19
CA LYS A 306 28.83 32.57 8.32
C LYS A 306 27.45 31.99 8.63
N ALA A 307 26.40 32.81 8.64
CA ALA A 307 25.03 32.35 8.84
C ALA A 307 24.60 31.38 7.74
N ARG A 308 24.91 31.69 6.47
CA ARG A 308 24.65 30.80 5.33
C ARG A 308 25.38 29.47 5.48
N ILE A 309 26.66 29.49 5.87
CA ILE A 309 27.43 28.26 6.11
C ILE A 309 26.76 27.39 7.17
N LYS A 310 26.33 27.97 8.31
CA LYS A 310 25.63 27.23 9.37
C LYS A 310 24.33 26.58 8.87
N VAL A 311 23.54 27.30 8.07
CA VAL A 311 22.31 26.74 7.48
C VAL A 311 22.63 25.58 6.55
N LEU A 312 23.61 25.74 5.65
CA LEU A 312 24.05 24.68 4.75
C LEU A 312 24.61 23.47 5.50
N GLU A 313 25.31 23.67 6.61
CA GLU A 313 25.78 22.58 7.49
C GLU A 313 24.61 21.83 8.14
N CYS A 314 23.58 22.55 8.62
CA CYS A 314 22.36 21.95 9.15
C CYS A 314 21.60 21.13 8.09
N GLU A 315 21.47 21.67 6.87
CA GLU A 315 20.86 20.97 5.73
C GLU A 315 21.66 19.73 5.33
N MET A 316 23.00 19.85 5.24
CA MET A 316 23.88 18.73 4.97
C MET A 316 23.73 17.62 6.01
N ASN A 317 23.67 17.97 7.30
CA ASN A 317 23.50 17.00 8.37
C ASN A 317 22.11 16.34 8.31
N SER A 318 21.06 17.10 8.02
CA SER A 318 19.71 16.56 7.81
C SER A 318 19.66 15.59 6.63
N CYS A 319 20.32 15.92 5.51
CA CYS A 319 20.46 15.02 4.37
C CYS A 319 21.23 13.75 4.73
N LYS A 320 22.33 13.85 5.49
CA LYS A 320 23.07 12.68 5.98
C LYS A 320 22.19 11.77 6.85
N SER A 321 21.43 12.32 7.78
CA SER A 321 20.50 11.56 8.62
C SER A 321 19.42 10.86 7.79
N ARG A 322 18.88 11.54 6.77
CA ARG A 322 17.89 10.95 5.85
C ARG A 322 18.49 9.82 5.01
N ILE A 323 19.72 9.98 4.51
CA ILE A 323 20.44 8.92 3.80
C ILE A 323 20.64 7.72 4.73
N GLN A 324 21.09 7.95 5.97
CA GLN A 324 21.29 6.86 6.94
C GLN A 324 19.99 6.09 7.19
N LEU A 325 18.86 6.78 7.37
CA LEU A 325 17.57 6.13 7.59
C LEU A 325 17.11 5.28 6.39
N LEU A 326 17.34 5.77 5.17
CA LEU A 326 17.05 5.03 3.95
C LEU A 326 17.96 3.81 3.80
N THR A 327 19.24 3.94 4.13
CA THR A 327 20.19 2.81 4.15
C THR A 327 19.76 1.76 5.17
N ASP A 328 19.41 2.17 6.40
CA ASP A 328 18.93 1.26 7.43
C ASP A 328 17.63 0.57 7.02
N LYS A 329 16.74 1.28 6.29
CA LYS A 329 15.54 0.68 5.71
C LYS A 329 15.90 -0.36 4.65
N GLY A 330 16.80 -0.04 3.73
CA GLY A 330 17.29 -0.98 2.73
C GLY A 330 17.87 -2.24 3.35
N LEU A 331 18.66 -2.11 4.42
CA LEU A 331 19.21 -3.28 5.14
C LEU A 331 18.12 -4.15 5.78
N ARG A 332 17.08 -3.53 6.37
CA ARG A 332 15.93 -4.28 6.91
C ARG A 332 15.14 -4.99 5.81
N ASP A 333 14.95 -4.32 4.68
CA ASP A 333 14.25 -4.88 3.53
C ASP A 333 15.03 -6.07 2.95
N GLU A 334 16.37 -5.96 2.85
CA GLU A 334 17.26 -7.07 2.45
C GLU A 334 17.17 -8.27 3.41
N ASP A 335 17.18 -8.04 4.72
CA ASP A 335 17.02 -9.12 5.70
C ASP A 335 15.62 -9.75 5.64
N PHE A 336 14.58 -8.95 5.40
CA PHE A 336 13.24 -9.45 5.17
C PHE A 336 13.15 -10.30 3.90
N ILE A 337 13.78 -9.86 2.80
CA ILE A 337 13.88 -10.62 1.55
C ILE A 337 14.57 -11.96 1.80
N LYS A 338 15.69 -12.00 2.54
CA LYS A 338 16.37 -13.26 2.89
C LYS A 338 15.47 -14.20 3.69
N ILE A 339 14.70 -13.69 4.64
CA ILE A 339 13.75 -14.51 5.42
C ILE A 339 12.67 -15.08 4.51
N LEU A 340 12.12 -14.28 3.59
CA LEU A 340 11.11 -14.74 2.64
C LEU A 340 11.69 -15.77 1.67
N GLN A 341 12.89 -15.55 1.14
CA GLN A 341 13.61 -16.52 0.30
C GLN A 341 13.85 -17.84 1.05
N GLY A 342 14.23 -17.77 2.33
CA GLY A 342 14.35 -18.95 3.18
C GLY A 342 13.04 -19.76 3.27
N LYS A 343 11.92 -19.08 3.51
CA LYS A 343 10.60 -19.74 3.55
C LYS A 343 10.18 -20.34 2.21
N ILE A 344 10.49 -19.67 1.10
CA ILE A 344 10.23 -20.21 -0.24
C ILE A 344 11.03 -21.50 -0.43
N ASN A 345 12.32 -21.49 -0.11
CA ASN A 345 13.18 -22.67 -0.22
C ASN A 345 12.69 -23.84 0.68
N GLU A 346 12.25 -23.55 1.91
CA GLU A 346 11.67 -24.57 2.81
C GLU A 346 10.39 -25.20 2.23
N LEU A 347 9.50 -24.39 1.65
CA LEU A 347 8.27 -24.88 1.01
C LEU A 347 8.58 -25.68 -0.27
N GLU A 348 9.54 -25.23 -1.07
CA GLU A 348 9.99 -25.96 -2.26
C GLU A 348 10.59 -27.33 -1.90
N GLU A 349 11.40 -27.38 -0.83
CA GLU A 349 11.96 -28.63 -0.33
C GLU A 349 10.86 -29.57 0.21
N SER A 350 9.91 -29.05 0.99
CA SER A 350 8.77 -29.84 1.48
C SER A 350 7.92 -30.40 0.33
N LEU A 351 7.69 -29.59 -0.72
CA LEU A 351 6.99 -30.04 -1.91
C LEU A 351 7.78 -31.12 -2.66
N ARG A 352 9.12 -30.99 -2.74
CA ARG A 352 9.98 -32.01 -3.35
C ARG A 352 9.88 -33.34 -2.61
N VAL A 353 9.99 -33.31 -1.28
CA VAL A 353 9.84 -34.50 -0.43
C VAL A 353 8.47 -35.14 -0.62
N CYS A 354 7.39 -34.36 -0.59
CA CYS A 354 6.03 -34.87 -0.81
C CYS A 354 5.84 -35.50 -2.20
N LYS A 355 6.44 -34.91 -3.25
CA LYS A 355 6.43 -35.48 -4.60
C LYS A 355 7.19 -36.81 -4.66
N ASP A 356 8.33 -36.93 -3.99
CA ASP A 356 9.11 -38.16 -3.97
C ASP A 356 8.44 -39.26 -3.14
N GLU A 357 7.80 -38.91 -2.02
CA GLU A 357 6.96 -39.84 -1.24
C GLU A 357 5.76 -40.35 -2.07
N ALA A 358 5.04 -39.44 -2.76
CA ALA A 358 3.94 -39.83 -3.64
C ALA A 358 4.40 -40.76 -4.77
N ARG A 359 5.57 -40.48 -5.39
CA ARG A 359 6.17 -41.35 -6.41
C ARG A 359 6.53 -42.73 -5.85
N LEU A 360 7.05 -42.80 -4.63
CA LEU A 360 7.39 -44.08 -4.00
C LEU A 360 6.12 -44.90 -3.74
N GLU A 361 5.05 -44.25 -3.27
CA GLU A 361 3.78 -44.93 -2.99
C GLU A 361 3.09 -45.42 -4.26
N ILE A 362 3.11 -44.61 -5.34
CA ILE A 362 2.67 -45.05 -6.67
C ILE A 362 3.43 -46.31 -7.10
N LYS A 363 4.77 -46.31 -7.01
CA LYS A 363 5.57 -47.50 -7.36
C LYS A 363 5.24 -48.75 -6.54
N LYS A 364 4.89 -48.60 -5.25
CA LYS A 364 4.45 -49.73 -4.42
C LYS A 364 3.09 -50.24 -4.89
N SER A 365 2.14 -49.34 -5.14
CA SER A 365 0.81 -49.69 -5.63
C SER A 365 0.86 -50.37 -7.00
N GLU A 366 1.73 -49.91 -7.90
CA GLU A 366 1.97 -50.53 -9.21
C GLU A 366 2.51 -51.96 -9.07
N LYS A 367 3.48 -52.18 -8.17
CA LYS A 367 3.99 -53.53 -7.88
C LYS A 367 2.91 -54.46 -7.34
N HIS A 368 2.08 -53.98 -6.40
CA HIS A 368 0.98 -54.75 -5.86
C HIS A 368 -0.07 -55.07 -6.93
N TYR A 369 -0.40 -54.11 -7.79
CA TYR A 369 -1.33 -54.32 -8.90
C TYR A 369 -0.77 -55.35 -9.89
N GLN A 370 0.52 -55.28 -10.21
CA GLN A 370 1.18 -56.24 -11.08
C GLN A 370 1.13 -57.67 -10.50
N GLN A 371 1.37 -57.80 -9.19
CA GLN A 371 1.30 -59.09 -8.51
C GLN A 371 -0.12 -59.68 -8.55
N LEU A 372 -1.14 -58.86 -8.29
CA LEU A 372 -2.54 -59.29 -8.39
C LEU A 372 -2.91 -59.73 -9.82
N LEU A 373 -2.36 -59.06 -10.83
CA LEU A 373 -2.55 -59.41 -12.23
C LEU A 373 -1.98 -60.81 -12.55
N ASP A 374 -0.82 -61.13 -11.98
CA ASP A 374 -0.17 -62.42 -12.16
C ASP A 374 -0.90 -63.54 -11.40
N ASP A 375 -1.36 -63.29 -10.17
CA ASP A 375 -2.21 -64.21 -9.42
C ASP A 375 -3.52 -64.51 -10.17
N HIS A 376 -4.16 -63.48 -10.73
CA HIS A 376 -5.36 -63.65 -11.56
C HIS A 376 -5.09 -64.52 -12.80
N LYS A 377 -3.91 -64.39 -13.45
CA LYS A 377 -3.55 -65.25 -14.59
C LYS A 377 -3.43 -66.72 -14.16
N VAL A 378 -2.81 -66.97 -13.01
CA VAL A 378 -2.67 -68.32 -12.45
C VAL A 378 -4.04 -68.92 -12.11
N GLU A 379 -4.91 -68.17 -11.43
CA GLU A 379 -6.25 -68.66 -11.08
C GLU A 379 -7.13 -68.88 -12.33
N LYS A 380 -6.98 -68.03 -13.36
CA LYS A 380 -7.62 -68.25 -14.66
C LYS A 380 -7.15 -69.55 -15.32
N GLN A 381 -5.85 -69.83 -15.32
CA GLN A 381 -5.30 -71.09 -15.85
C GLN A 381 -5.83 -72.30 -15.06
N ARG A 382 -5.88 -72.19 -13.73
CA ARG A 382 -6.45 -73.22 -12.85
C ARG A 382 -7.93 -73.48 -13.14
N SER A 383 -8.71 -72.42 -13.34
CA SER A 383 -10.13 -72.51 -13.72
C SER A 383 -10.32 -73.23 -15.06
N VAL A 384 -9.51 -72.89 -16.07
CA VAL A 384 -9.51 -73.58 -17.36
C VAL A 384 -9.17 -75.07 -17.22
N GLN A 385 -8.18 -75.39 -16.39
CA GLN A 385 -7.77 -76.78 -16.17
C GLN A 385 -8.85 -77.60 -15.44
N LEU A 386 -9.54 -77.00 -14.45
CA LEU A 386 -10.69 -77.62 -13.79
C LEU A 386 -11.85 -77.87 -14.76
N LEU A 387 -12.16 -76.92 -15.65
CA LEU A 387 -13.18 -77.10 -16.68
C LEU A 387 -12.86 -78.28 -17.61
N SER A 388 -11.61 -78.42 -18.06
CA SER A 388 -11.17 -79.57 -18.86
C SER A 388 -11.34 -80.89 -18.11
N ASN A 389 -10.94 -80.93 -16.82
CA ASN A 389 -11.10 -82.13 -16.00
C ASN A 389 -12.57 -82.50 -15.79
N LEU A 390 -13.44 -81.51 -15.58
CA LEU A 390 -14.88 -81.72 -15.48
C LEU A 390 -15.45 -82.28 -16.79
N GLU A 391 -15.03 -81.75 -17.95
CA GLU A 391 -15.45 -82.26 -19.26
C GLU A 391 -15.04 -83.73 -19.45
N ASP A 392 -13.83 -84.10 -19.03
CA ASP A 392 -13.37 -85.50 -19.07
C ASP A 392 -14.16 -86.41 -18.13
N LYS A 393 -14.50 -85.91 -16.93
CA LYS A 393 -15.36 -86.63 -15.97
C LYS A 393 -16.78 -86.78 -16.50
N GLU A 394 -17.31 -85.79 -17.19
CA GLU A 394 -18.64 -85.83 -17.79
C GLU A 394 -18.70 -86.81 -18.97
N LYS A 395 -17.64 -86.88 -19.79
CA LYS A 395 -17.45 -87.95 -20.79
C LYS A 395 -17.33 -89.33 -20.15
N GLN A 396 -16.74 -89.43 -18.96
CA GLN A 396 -16.63 -90.68 -18.21
C GLN A 396 -17.99 -91.10 -17.62
N ILE A 397 -18.76 -90.15 -17.08
CA ILE A 397 -20.12 -90.37 -16.58
C ILE A 397 -21.01 -90.85 -17.72
N LYS A 398 -21.04 -90.17 -18.87
CA LYS A 398 -21.82 -90.60 -20.05
C LYS A 398 -21.51 -92.04 -20.46
N ARG A 399 -20.23 -92.42 -20.51
CA ARG A 399 -19.82 -93.81 -20.79
C ARG A 399 -20.36 -94.81 -19.77
N LEU A 400 -20.35 -94.46 -18.48
CA LEU A 400 -20.90 -95.31 -17.42
C LEU A 400 -22.43 -95.38 -17.48
N GLU A 401 -23.10 -94.27 -17.81
CA GLU A 401 -24.54 -94.21 -18.04
C GLU A 401 -24.96 -95.08 -19.22
N ASP A 402 -24.22 -95.05 -20.33
CA ASP A 402 -24.44 -95.92 -21.50
C ASP A 402 -24.30 -97.40 -21.13
N ILE A 403 -23.26 -97.77 -20.36
CA ILE A 403 -23.06 -99.14 -19.88
C ILE A 403 -24.20 -99.58 -18.94
N LEU A 404 -24.62 -98.70 -18.01
CA LEU A 404 -25.74 -98.98 -17.12
C LEU A 404 -27.05 -99.15 -17.88
N PHE A 405 -27.26 -98.34 -18.92
CA PHE A 405 -28.39 -98.45 -19.83
C PHE A 405 -28.39 -99.82 -20.53
N ASP A 406 -27.27 -100.23 -21.13
CA ASP A 406 -27.11 -101.53 -21.80
C ASP A 406 -27.32 -102.72 -20.84
N LEU A 407 -26.83 -102.63 -19.60
CA LEU A 407 -27.00 -103.68 -18.59
C LEU A 407 -28.47 -103.78 -18.13
N LYS A 408 -29.14 -102.64 -17.95
CA LYS A 408 -30.56 -102.59 -17.60
C LYS A 408 -31.43 -103.13 -18.74
N ASP A 409 -31.09 -102.84 -19.99
CA ASP A 409 -31.81 -103.36 -21.16
C ASP A 409 -31.63 -104.88 -21.29
N LYS A 410 -30.44 -105.40 -20.94
CA LYS A 410 -30.19 -106.85 -20.80
C LYS A 410 -30.95 -107.48 -19.63
N GLU A 411 -31.08 -106.80 -18.49
CA GLU A 411 -31.85 -107.25 -17.33
C GLU A 411 -33.36 -107.28 -17.61
N ILE A 412 -33.89 -106.30 -18.34
CA ILE A 412 -35.29 -106.30 -18.82
C ILE A 412 -35.51 -107.41 -19.86
N SER A 413 -34.48 -107.76 -20.63
CA SER A 413 -34.53 -108.87 -21.60
C SER A 413 -34.45 -110.26 -20.95
N THR A 414 -33.81 -110.40 -19.78
CA THR A 414 -33.77 -111.66 -19.00
C THR A 414 -34.89 -111.78 -17.95
N SER A 415 -35.54 -110.68 -17.56
CA SER A 415 -36.62 -110.64 -16.54
C SER A 415 -38.05 -110.87 -17.08
N LYS A 416 -38.21 -111.50 -18.26
CA LYS A 416 -39.52 -112.03 -18.72
C LYS A 416 -39.84 -113.43 -18.23
N GLN A 417 -39.00 -114.02 -17.37
CA GLN A 417 -39.22 -115.36 -16.83
C GLN A 417 -38.76 -115.43 -15.37
N GLU A 418 -39.56 -114.88 -14.45
CA GLU A 418 -39.95 -115.51 -13.17
C GLU A 418 -40.68 -114.51 -12.25
N GLN A 419 -41.56 -115.08 -11.43
CA GLN A 419 -42.72 -114.49 -10.79
C GLN A 419 -42.58 -114.58 -9.26
N LYS A 420 -43.14 -113.59 -8.53
CA LYS A 420 -43.63 -113.62 -7.12
C LYS A 420 -42.73 -114.20 -6.01
N CYS A 421 -42.54 -113.42 -4.94
CA CYS A 421 -43.18 -113.60 -3.62
C CYS A 421 -42.65 -112.58 -2.59
N GLY A 422 -43.50 -112.19 -1.65
CA GLY A 422 -43.22 -111.17 -0.61
C GLY A 422 -42.63 -111.73 0.69
N GLY A 423 -42.57 -110.87 1.70
CA GLY A 423 -42.31 -111.24 3.10
C GLY A 423 -41.70 -110.10 3.93
N GLU A 424 -42.33 -109.81 5.07
CA GLU A 424 -42.02 -108.75 6.04
C GLU A 424 -40.86 -109.07 7.02
N LEU A 425 -40.41 -108.00 7.71
CA LEU A 425 -39.96 -107.88 9.12
C LEU A 425 -38.50 -108.17 9.58
N SER A 426 -38.03 -107.21 10.41
CA SER A 426 -37.13 -107.25 11.59
C SER A 426 -35.63 -106.83 11.51
N GLU A 427 -35.29 -105.82 12.33
CA GLU A 427 -33.99 -105.48 13.00
C GLU A 427 -33.47 -106.62 13.93
N PRO A 428 -32.29 -106.58 14.64
CA PRO A 428 -31.17 -105.59 14.75
C PRO A 428 -29.69 -106.16 14.78
N LEU A 429 -28.71 -105.22 14.71
CA LEU A 429 -27.35 -105.09 15.34
C LEU A 429 -26.29 -106.22 15.38
N THR A 430 -25.03 -105.90 14.96
CA THR A 430 -23.75 -105.98 15.75
C THR A 430 -22.49 -105.56 14.92
N GLY A 431 -21.55 -104.83 15.54
CA GLY A 431 -20.24 -104.35 14.98
C GLY A 431 -19.12 -105.42 14.95
N PRO A 432 -17.79 -105.11 14.86
CA PRO A 432 -17.10 -104.02 15.60
C PRO A 432 -15.85 -103.38 14.90
N VAL A 433 -15.01 -102.71 15.71
CA VAL A 433 -13.64 -102.14 15.51
C VAL A 433 -13.65 -100.60 15.39
N SER A 434 -13.49 -99.81 16.46
CA SER A 434 -12.32 -99.59 17.37
C SER A 434 -11.76 -98.18 17.13
N ASN A 435 -12.19 -97.20 17.94
CA ASN A 435 -11.37 -96.46 18.91
C ASN A 435 -11.95 -95.07 19.25
N ILE A 436 -12.50 -95.00 20.46
CA ILE A 436 -12.77 -93.82 21.30
C ILE A 436 -12.17 -94.26 22.66
N CYS A 437 -11.34 -93.54 23.42
CA CYS A 437 -11.22 -92.14 23.83
C CYS A 437 -9.77 -91.94 24.42
N PRO A 438 -9.27 -90.73 24.75
CA PRO A 438 -9.92 -89.85 25.75
C PRO A 438 -9.92 -88.35 25.41
N ARG A 439 -11.02 -87.66 25.76
CA ARG A 439 -10.93 -86.27 26.23
C ARG A 439 -10.01 -86.25 27.45
N PRO A 440 -9.04 -85.33 27.53
CA PRO A 440 -9.37 -84.08 28.23
C PRO A 440 -8.59 -82.85 27.73
N LEU A 441 -9.20 -81.65 27.88
CA LEU A 441 -8.53 -80.33 27.83
C LEU A 441 -7.95 -79.99 26.44
N GLU A 442 -8.16 -78.85 25.79
CA GLU A 442 -8.34 -77.48 26.22
C GLU A 442 -9.18 -76.77 25.15
N ASN A 443 -10.14 -75.97 25.59
CA ASN A 443 -10.66 -74.88 24.77
C ASN A 443 -9.61 -73.77 24.79
N SER A 444 -8.58 -73.86 23.95
CA SER A 444 -7.48 -72.90 23.92
C SER A 444 -7.04 -72.50 22.52
N ASP A 445 -7.81 -72.75 21.45
CA ASP A 445 -7.39 -72.33 20.09
C ASP A 445 -8.36 -71.38 19.39
N GLU A 446 -9.67 -71.51 19.57
CA GLU A 446 -10.61 -70.56 18.95
C GLU A 446 -10.70 -69.25 19.72
N ASN A 447 -10.54 -69.30 21.05
CA ASN A 447 -10.31 -68.11 21.86
C ASN A 447 -8.91 -67.56 21.63
N THR A 448 -7.88 -68.37 21.36
CA THR A 448 -6.51 -67.88 21.19
C THR A 448 -6.26 -67.28 19.81
N ILE A 449 -6.97 -67.69 18.76
CA ILE A 449 -6.94 -67.00 17.47
C ILE A 449 -7.73 -65.67 17.54
N LYS A 450 -8.88 -65.65 18.21
CA LYS A 450 -9.65 -64.41 18.45
C LYS A 450 -8.95 -63.47 19.45
N GLU A 451 -8.28 -64.00 20.46
CA GLU A 451 -7.45 -63.26 21.42
C GLU A 451 -6.15 -62.82 20.77
N ASN A 452 -5.48 -63.61 19.93
CA ASN A 452 -4.27 -63.19 19.20
C ASN A 452 -4.58 -62.11 18.15
N THR A 453 -5.72 -62.20 17.46
CA THR A 453 -6.15 -61.14 16.53
C THR A 453 -6.58 -59.88 17.27
N LYS A 454 -7.26 -60.00 18.42
CA LYS A 454 -7.63 -58.86 19.29
C LYS A 454 -6.41 -58.26 20.02
N LEU A 455 -5.45 -59.07 20.43
CA LEU A 455 -4.14 -58.67 20.96
C LEU A 455 -3.33 -57.96 19.87
N SER A 456 -3.30 -58.49 18.65
CA SER A 456 -2.62 -57.85 17.51
C SER A 456 -3.26 -56.51 17.12
N LEU A 457 -4.59 -56.40 17.16
CA LEU A 457 -5.29 -55.13 16.96
C LEU A 457 -5.04 -54.14 18.11
N SER A 458 -5.03 -54.60 19.35
CA SER A 458 -4.68 -53.80 20.53
C SER A 458 -3.21 -53.36 20.52
N GLU A 459 -2.29 -54.22 20.06
CA GLU A 459 -0.87 -53.90 19.85
C GLU A 459 -0.68 -52.87 18.73
N LEU A 460 -1.52 -52.90 17.69
CA LEU A 460 -1.52 -51.89 16.63
C LEU A 460 -2.07 -50.55 17.14
N GLU A 461 -3.12 -50.59 17.96
CA GLU A 461 -3.72 -49.41 18.57
C GLU A 461 -2.76 -48.77 19.59
N THR A 462 -2.11 -49.56 20.44
CA THR A 462 -1.07 -49.08 21.36
C THR A 462 0.14 -48.49 20.62
N LYS A 463 0.57 -49.06 19.49
CA LYS A 463 1.60 -48.46 18.63
C LYS A 463 1.18 -47.10 18.06
N LYS A 464 -0.05 -46.99 17.54
CA LYS A 464 -0.61 -45.71 17.04
C LYS A 464 -0.73 -44.67 18.16
N LEU A 465 -1.18 -45.08 19.35
CA LEU A 465 -1.27 -44.21 20.51
C LEU A 465 0.11 -43.76 20.98
N LEU A 466 1.12 -44.64 20.96
CA LEU A 466 2.50 -44.30 21.30
C LEU A 466 3.09 -43.29 20.31
N GLU A 467 2.80 -43.45 19.02
CA GLU A 467 3.22 -42.51 17.97
C GLU A 467 2.52 -41.15 18.12
N LEU A 468 1.22 -41.14 18.43
CA LEU A 468 0.48 -39.92 18.71
C LEU A 468 1.03 -39.21 19.95
N VAL A 469 1.29 -39.94 21.04
CA VAL A 469 1.92 -39.40 22.25
C VAL A 469 3.31 -38.86 21.93
N GLY A 470 4.10 -39.56 21.11
CA GLY A 470 5.40 -39.08 20.64
C GLY A 470 5.30 -37.78 19.84
N THR A 471 4.29 -37.67 18.97
CA THR A 471 4.03 -36.48 18.16
C THR A 471 3.57 -35.30 19.02
N VAL A 472 2.69 -35.56 20.00
CA VAL A 472 2.22 -34.56 20.96
C VAL A 472 3.36 -34.10 21.87
N ASN A 473 4.22 -34.99 22.35
CA ASN A 473 5.39 -34.63 23.15
C ASN A 473 6.42 -33.81 22.34
N ARG A 474 6.62 -34.11 21.05
CA ARG A 474 7.45 -33.26 20.18
C ARG A 474 6.86 -31.87 20.05
N ARG A 475 5.58 -31.73 19.70
CA ARG A 475 4.89 -30.43 19.63
C ARG A 475 4.94 -29.68 20.96
N LEU A 476 4.80 -30.39 22.09
CA LEU A 476 4.90 -29.80 23.42
C LEU A 476 6.32 -29.31 23.73
N ASN A 477 7.35 -30.05 23.31
CA ASN A 477 8.73 -29.62 23.46
C ASN A 477 9.07 -28.44 22.54
N ASP A 478 8.57 -28.43 21.30
CA ASP A 478 8.76 -27.33 20.36
C ASP A 478 8.10 -26.04 20.88
N THR A 479 6.87 -26.14 21.40
CA THR A 479 6.18 -25.00 22.02
C THR A 479 6.86 -24.51 23.29
N ARG A 480 7.44 -25.40 24.11
CA ARG A 480 8.29 -25.01 25.25
C ARG A 480 9.56 -24.29 24.80
N HIS A 481 10.24 -24.81 23.77
CA HIS A 481 11.44 -24.18 23.22
C HIS A 481 11.15 -22.78 22.67
N GLU A 482 10.09 -22.61 21.89
CA GLU A 482 9.70 -21.29 21.39
C GLU A 482 9.26 -20.37 22.55
N CYS A 483 8.57 -20.89 23.57
CA CYS A 483 8.26 -20.11 24.76
C CYS A 483 9.52 -19.61 25.48
N ASP A 484 10.55 -20.44 25.61
CA ASP A 484 11.81 -20.08 26.27
C ASP A 484 12.65 -19.09 25.43
N LYS A 485 12.62 -19.24 24.10
CA LYS A 485 13.20 -18.29 23.15
C LYS A 485 12.53 -16.91 23.27
N HIS A 486 11.20 -16.85 23.31
CA HIS A 486 10.47 -15.59 23.52
C HIS A 486 10.74 -14.98 24.90
N LYS A 487 10.84 -15.79 25.96
CA LYS A 487 11.24 -15.31 27.29
C LYS A 487 12.65 -14.73 27.29
N SER A 488 13.59 -15.37 26.60
CA SER A 488 14.97 -14.88 26.46
C SER A 488 15.02 -13.55 25.69
N ALA A 489 14.30 -13.45 24.57
CA ALA A 489 14.18 -12.22 23.79
C ALA A 489 13.58 -11.08 24.63
N LEU A 490 12.54 -11.36 25.43
CA LEU A 490 11.94 -10.38 26.33
C LEU A 490 12.93 -9.89 27.41
N ARG A 491 13.77 -10.77 27.95
CA ARG A 491 14.83 -10.37 28.90
C ARG A 491 15.86 -9.46 28.23
N HIS A 492 16.26 -9.76 27.00
CA HIS A 492 17.18 -8.92 26.24
C HIS A 492 16.61 -7.53 25.94
N GLU A 493 15.35 -7.45 25.51
CA GLU A 493 14.69 -6.16 25.28
C GLU A 493 14.50 -5.36 26.58
N ARG A 494 14.15 -6.00 27.70
CA ARG A 494 14.13 -5.33 29.01
C ARG A 494 15.51 -4.79 29.42
N GLN A 495 16.58 -5.55 29.19
CA GLN A 495 17.94 -5.07 29.46
C GLN A 495 18.33 -3.91 28.54
N ARG A 496 17.90 -3.94 27.27
CA ARG A 496 18.12 -2.85 26.31
C ARG A 496 17.38 -1.59 26.73
N LEU A 497 16.11 -1.71 27.13
CA LEU A 497 15.31 -0.59 27.65
C LEU A 497 15.97 0.03 28.87
N ALA A 498 16.38 -0.78 29.88
CA ALA A 498 17.07 -0.26 31.05
C ALA A 498 18.38 0.48 30.70
N ARG A 499 19.13 0.03 29.69
CA ARG A 499 20.34 0.73 29.20
C ARG A 499 20.00 2.05 28.51
N LEU A 500 18.90 2.12 27.78
CA LEU A 500 18.44 3.34 27.11
C LEU A 500 17.90 4.34 28.13
N GLU A 501 17.12 3.90 29.11
CA GLU A 501 16.66 4.71 30.24
C GLU A 501 17.85 5.26 31.05
N ALA A 502 18.88 4.45 31.31
CA ALA A 502 20.10 4.91 31.96
C ALA A 502 20.90 5.93 31.13
N LYS A 503 20.85 5.86 29.79
CA LYS A 503 21.46 6.88 28.92
C LYS A 503 20.64 8.16 28.88
N LEU A 504 19.32 8.03 28.84
CA LEU A 504 18.39 9.14 28.80
C LEU A 504 18.49 9.96 30.09
N THR A 505 18.48 9.31 31.25
CA THR A 505 18.71 9.96 32.55
C THR A 505 20.07 10.66 32.63
N ARG A 506 21.15 10.07 32.11
CA ARG A 506 22.46 10.75 32.01
C ARG A 506 22.42 12.00 31.13
N LEU A 507 21.78 11.92 29.96
CA LEU A 507 21.63 13.06 29.06
C LEU A 507 20.74 14.16 29.64
N GLU A 508 19.73 13.81 30.43
CA GLU A 508 18.91 14.77 31.17
C GLU A 508 19.69 15.45 32.30
N MET A 509 20.54 14.71 33.02
CA MET A 509 21.48 15.28 33.98
C MET A 509 22.52 16.21 33.32
N ASP A 510 23.01 15.86 32.14
CA ASP A 510 23.95 16.70 31.38
C ASP A 510 23.29 17.97 30.83
N LYS A 511 21.99 17.93 30.48
CA LYS A 511 21.21 19.09 30.03
C LYS A 511 20.83 20.06 31.16
N THR A 512 20.73 19.55 32.38
CA THR A 512 20.34 20.34 33.58
C THR A 512 21.54 20.86 34.37
N SER A 513 22.78 20.53 33.97
CA SER A 513 24.01 21.06 34.58
C SER A 513 24.52 22.31 33.85
N PRO A 514 24.35 23.53 34.40
CA PRO A 514 24.65 24.77 33.69
C PRO A 514 26.14 25.14 33.63
N PHE A 515 27.10 24.23 33.82
CA PHE A 515 28.49 24.66 34.07
C PHE A 515 29.67 23.85 33.50
N SER A 516 29.48 22.83 32.64
CA SER A 516 30.63 21.97 32.26
C SER A 516 31.21 22.11 30.85
N ALA A 517 30.62 22.88 29.94
CA ALA A 517 31.03 22.86 28.52
C ALA A 517 31.83 24.10 28.05
N SER A 518 32.69 24.70 28.89
CA SER A 518 33.52 25.84 28.45
C SER A 518 34.95 25.88 29.00
N LYS A 519 35.51 24.76 29.48
CA LYS A 519 36.94 24.69 29.82
C LYS A 519 37.64 23.56 29.07
N ARG A 520 38.01 23.85 27.83
CA ARG A 520 39.25 23.37 27.21
C ARG A 520 39.46 24.08 25.88
N LEU A 521 40.01 25.28 25.94
CA LEU A 521 40.96 25.83 24.97
C LEU A 521 41.43 27.22 25.44
N ILE A 522 42.75 27.40 25.40
CA ILE A 522 43.52 28.64 25.52
C ILE A 522 43.92 29.07 26.95
N SER A 523 45.16 28.70 27.28
CA SER A 523 46.02 29.40 28.23
C SER A 523 46.58 30.68 27.61
N ALA A 524 46.51 31.82 28.30
CA ALA A 524 47.65 32.73 28.57
C ALA A 524 47.21 34.12 29.07
N LYS A 525 47.79 34.50 30.22
CA LYS A 525 48.15 35.85 30.71
C LYS A 525 47.08 36.82 31.28
N LYS A 526 47.26 37.03 32.60
CA LYS A 526 47.29 38.30 33.39
C LYS A 526 46.03 39.18 33.35
N SER A 527 45.28 39.35 34.44
CA SER A 527 45.60 40.24 35.58
C SER A 527 44.31 40.39 36.41
N ALA A 528 44.45 40.60 37.71
CA ALA A 528 43.37 40.72 38.71
C ALA A 528 43.02 42.21 38.96
N PRO A 529 42.22 42.56 39.99
CA PRO A 529 40.77 42.41 40.09
C PRO A 529 40.09 43.76 40.43
N SER A 530 38.77 43.88 40.24
CA SER A 530 37.97 44.74 41.12
C SER A 530 36.52 44.27 41.20
N THR A 531 36.07 44.30 42.44
CA THR A 531 34.76 44.03 43.00
C THR A 531 33.72 45.07 42.60
N SER A 532 32.52 44.65 42.22
CA SER A 532 31.29 45.14 42.84
C SER A 532 30.14 44.23 42.45
N ALA A 533 29.36 43.85 43.46
CA ALA A 533 28.08 43.21 43.29
C ALA A 533 27.23 44.03 42.32
N ASP A 534 26.65 43.40 41.31
CA ASP A 534 25.43 43.91 40.73
C ASP A 534 24.44 42.78 40.47
N CYS A 535 23.25 43.10 40.95
CA CYS A 535 22.03 42.34 40.96
C CYS A 535 21.71 41.81 39.55
N ASN A 536 21.36 40.52 39.50
CA ASN A 536 20.84 39.80 38.36
C ASN A 536 19.50 40.43 37.91
N THR A 537 19.58 41.60 37.29
CA THR A 537 18.44 42.34 36.77
C THR A 537 18.37 42.00 35.31
N TRP A 538 17.60 40.97 34.99
CA TRP A 538 17.33 40.56 33.62
C TRP A 538 16.81 41.80 32.87
N SER A 539 17.43 42.09 31.74
CA SER A 539 16.99 43.18 30.89
C SER A 539 15.57 42.90 30.41
N LYS A 540 14.80 43.96 30.16
CA LYS A 540 13.41 43.83 29.69
C LYS A 540 13.32 42.97 28.42
N GLU A 541 14.33 43.06 27.56
CA GLU A 541 14.48 42.30 26.31
C GLU A 541 14.70 40.80 26.58
N GLU A 542 15.53 40.42 27.55
CA GLU A 542 15.73 39.01 27.95
C GLU A 542 14.47 38.39 28.58
N PHE A 543 13.65 39.18 29.26
CA PHE A 543 12.34 38.71 29.75
C PHE A 543 11.33 38.53 28.61
N GLU A 544 11.33 39.43 27.63
CA GLU A 544 10.47 39.33 26.45
C GLU A 544 10.84 38.08 25.63
N ASP A 545 12.12 37.85 25.37
CA ASP A 545 12.62 36.64 24.69
C ASP A 545 12.26 35.36 25.46
N LYS A 546 12.37 35.38 26.79
CA LYS A 546 12.02 34.21 27.62
C LYS A 546 10.52 33.92 27.60
N ILE A 547 9.69 34.96 27.58
CA ILE A 547 8.23 34.82 27.48
C ILE A 547 7.85 34.27 26.10
N GLU A 548 8.47 34.77 25.02
CA GLU A 548 8.25 34.29 23.67
C GLU A 548 8.63 32.81 23.53
N LEU A 549 9.80 32.41 24.03
CA LEU A 549 10.22 31.01 24.03
C LEU A 549 9.25 30.09 24.81
N LEU A 550 8.76 30.55 25.96
CA LEU A 550 7.77 29.79 26.73
C LEU A 550 6.40 29.72 26.03
N GLN A 551 6.03 30.75 25.26
CA GLN A 551 4.81 30.72 24.45
C GLN A 551 4.94 29.74 23.29
N GLU A 552 6.09 29.69 22.61
CA GLU A 552 6.39 28.71 21.56
C GLU A 552 6.41 27.28 22.11
N GLU A 553 6.99 27.06 23.30
CA GLU A 553 6.98 25.76 23.98
C GLU A 553 5.55 25.31 24.31
N VAL A 554 4.72 26.20 24.85
CA VAL A 554 3.31 25.92 25.13
C VAL A 554 2.53 25.61 23.85
N LEU A 555 2.79 26.34 22.76
CA LEU A 555 2.15 26.08 21.46
C LEU A 555 2.54 24.71 20.89
N THR A 556 3.82 24.35 21.02
CA THR A 556 4.35 23.06 20.59
C THR A 556 3.75 21.91 21.41
N LEU A 557 3.68 22.06 22.73
CA LEU A 557 3.05 21.08 23.62
C LEU A 557 1.56 20.91 23.35
N LYS A 558 0.83 22.01 23.08
CA LYS A 558 -0.58 21.97 22.67
C LYS A 558 -0.77 21.21 21.36
N THR A 559 0.07 21.49 20.37
CA THR A 559 0.02 20.78 19.08
C THR A 559 0.29 19.30 19.27
N ARG A 560 1.28 18.94 20.11
CA ARG A 560 1.60 17.53 20.39
C ARG A 560 0.46 16.81 21.12
N LEU A 561 -0.18 17.47 22.09
CA LEU A 561 -1.37 16.92 22.77
C LEU A 561 -2.51 16.69 21.78
N SER A 562 -2.80 17.65 20.91
CA SER A 562 -3.85 17.51 19.90
C SER A 562 -3.59 16.34 18.93
N CYS A 563 -2.34 16.15 18.49
CA CYS A 563 -1.98 14.99 17.67
C CYS A 563 -2.15 13.67 18.42
N LEU A 564 -1.75 13.60 19.69
CA LEU A 564 -1.92 12.40 20.50
C LEU A 564 -3.39 12.07 20.77
N GLU A 565 -4.23 13.09 20.99
CA GLU A 565 -5.68 12.91 21.12
C GLU A 565 -6.29 12.38 19.83
N GLN A 566 -5.87 12.91 18.67
CA GLN A 566 -6.32 12.42 17.37
C GLN A 566 -5.88 10.97 17.11
N GLU A 567 -4.62 10.62 17.39
CA GLU A 567 -4.11 9.25 17.30
C GLU A 567 -4.93 8.30 18.19
N LYS A 568 -5.26 8.73 19.42
CA LYS A 568 -6.10 7.93 20.34
C LYS A 568 -7.53 7.76 19.82
N GLU A 569 -8.09 8.78 19.20
CA GLU A 569 -9.41 8.71 18.58
C GLU A 569 -9.40 7.80 17.34
N ASP A 570 -8.34 7.85 16.53
CA ASP A 570 -8.13 6.94 15.40
C ASP A 570 -7.96 5.49 15.86
N ASP A 571 -7.17 5.25 16.92
CA ASP A 571 -7.02 3.95 17.58
C ASP A 571 -8.38 3.43 18.07
N LEU A 572 -9.16 4.25 18.77
CA LEU A 572 -10.49 3.88 19.28
C LEU A 572 -11.46 3.58 18.14
N ARG A 573 -11.42 4.32 17.04
CA ARG A 573 -12.19 4.04 15.83
C ARG A 573 -11.77 2.71 15.20
N ALA A 574 -10.48 2.42 15.11
CA ALA A 574 -9.97 1.15 14.60
C ALA A 574 -10.40 -0.03 15.48
N PHE A 575 -10.25 0.09 16.81
CA PHE A 575 -10.69 -0.94 17.76
C PHE A 575 -12.21 -1.15 17.69
N SER A 576 -12.99 -0.07 17.60
CA SER A 576 -14.44 -0.15 17.42
C SER A 576 -14.77 -0.87 16.12
N SER A 577 -14.12 -0.53 15.00
CA SER A 577 -14.31 -1.21 13.72
C SER A 577 -13.98 -2.70 13.78
N ILE A 578 -12.94 -3.09 14.53
CA ILE A 578 -12.57 -4.51 14.69
C ILE A 578 -13.63 -5.24 15.53
N LEU A 579 -14.08 -4.68 16.65
CA LEU A 579 -15.06 -5.29 17.53
C LEU A 579 -16.45 -5.42 16.87
N TYR A 580 -16.92 -4.35 16.22
CA TYR A 580 -18.23 -4.35 15.55
C TYR A 580 -18.18 -5.03 14.17
N GLY A 581 -17.09 -4.91 13.43
CA GLY A 581 -16.89 -5.60 12.14
C GLY A 581 -16.73 -7.12 12.29
N SER A 582 -16.13 -7.60 13.40
CA SER A 582 -16.08 -9.03 13.72
C SER A 582 -17.45 -9.59 14.12
N SER A 583 -18.28 -8.77 14.76
CA SER A 583 -19.66 -9.14 15.11
C SER A 583 -20.56 -9.25 13.87
N GLN A 584 -20.40 -8.37 12.87
CA GLN A 584 -21.11 -8.49 11.59
C GLN A 584 -20.67 -9.69 10.75
N LYS A 585 -19.38 -10.05 10.76
CA LYS A 585 -18.87 -11.24 10.03
C LYS A 585 -19.27 -12.56 10.69
N GLN A 586 -19.39 -12.64 12.02
CA GLN A 586 -19.90 -13.85 12.67
C GLN A 586 -21.40 -14.08 12.49
N ILE A 587 -22.20 -13.02 12.28
CA ILE A 587 -23.66 -13.17 12.07
C ILE A 587 -23.98 -13.73 10.67
N PHE A 588 -23.14 -13.48 9.66
CA PHE A 588 -23.37 -13.99 8.29
C PHE A 588 -22.75 -15.36 7.99
N SER A 589 -22.02 -15.97 8.94
CA SER A 589 -21.23 -17.19 8.68
C SER A 589 -21.74 -18.47 9.34
N ASN A 590 -22.90 -18.46 10.02
CA ASN A 590 -23.34 -19.63 10.79
C ASN A 590 -24.87 -19.88 10.69
N PRO A 591 -25.35 -20.69 9.72
CA PRO A 591 -26.76 -21.03 9.60
C PRO A 591 -27.16 -22.19 10.53
N GLY A 592 -26.90 -22.09 11.84
CA GLY A 592 -27.18 -23.24 12.72
C GLY A 592 -26.92 -23.14 14.23
N ALA A 593 -26.99 -21.96 14.86
CA ALA A 593 -26.86 -21.87 16.33
C ALA A 593 -28.11 -21.20 16.97
N PRO A 594 -28.73 -21.81 17.99
CA PRO A 594 -29.91 -21.28 18.65
C PRO A 594 -29.57 -20.06 19.52
N CYS A 595 -30.36 -19.00 19.38
CA CYS A 595 -30.23 -17.76 20.13
C CYS A 595 -30.47 -18.00 21.64
N LEU A 596 -29.48 -17.66 22.47
CA LEU A 596 -29.68 -17.50 23.92
C LEU A 596 -30.24 -16.09 24.22
N PRO A 597 -31.13 -15.95 25.21
CA PRO A 597 -31.79 -14.69 25.51
C PRO A 597 -30.86 -13.70 26.24
N PRO A 598 -31.15 -12.38 26.18
CA PRO A 598 -30.28 -11.35 26.76
C PRO A 598 -30.32 -11.38 28.30
N ILE A 599 -29.14 -11.29 28.90
CA ILE A 599 -28.95 -11.14 30.35
C ILE A 599 -29.31 -9.69 30.74
N GLU A 600 -30.33 -9.54 31.59
CA GLU A 600 -30.67 -8.27 32.24
C GLU A 600 -29.54 -7.83 33.17
N HIS A 601 -28.96 -6.65 32.92
CA HIS A 601 -28.09 -5.99 33.89
C HIS A 601 -28.94 -5.32 34.98
N GLY A 602 -28.72 -5.77 36.21
CA GLY A 602 -29.39 -5.30 37.41
C GLY A 602 -29.19 -3.81 37.72
N ARG A 603 -30.20 -3.26 38.40
CA ARG A 603 -30.21 -1.93 39.03
C ARG A 603 -29.03 -1.73 39.97
N PRO A 604 -28.51 -0.49 40.11
CA PRO A 604 -27.71 -0.13 41.27
C PRO A 604 -28.64 0.15 42.45
N SER A 605 -28.35 -0.49 43.59
CA SER A 605 -28.85 -0.12 44.90
C SER A 605 -27.65 0.17 45.80
N HIS A 606 -27.65 1.41 46.33
CA HIS A 606 -26.72 2.07 47.25
C HIS A 606 -25.41 2.61 46.69
#